data_AF-A0AAW7D531-F1
#
_entry.id   AF-A0AAW7D531-F1
#
_cell.length_a   1.000
_cell.length_b   1.000
_cell.length_c   1.000
_cell.angle_alpha   90.00
_cell.angle_beta   90.00
_cell.angle_gamma   90.00
#
_symmetry.space_group_name_H-M   'P 1'
#
loop_
_entity.id
_entity.type
_entity.pdbx_description
1 polymer ?
#
loop_
_entity_poly.entity_id
_entity_poly.type
_entity_poly.pdbx_seq_one_letter_code
_entity_poly.pdbx_strand_id
1 'polypeptide(L)'
;MKFKHSWRLYPLLLIFGVFFYFHITGKRKRMEFYERAINEKIIDSNDWQKRTITYYLESGLEINCTPVDHWNINVGDSLVKTENTALFTIYKKNTEGVYFRYGSFDL
;
A
#
# COMPACT_ATOMS: atom_id res chain seq x y z
N MET A 1 -1.28 47.03 -13.77
CA MET A 1 -2.25 46.09 -14.38
C MET A 1 -3.19 45.56 -13.31
N LYS A 2 -4.50 45.74 -13.48
CA LYS A 2 -5.52 45.36 -12.49
C LYS A 2 -5.68 43.83 -12.49
N PHE A 3 -5.15 43.15 -11.47
CA PHE A 3 -5.45 41.74 -11.15
C PHE A 3 -6.93 41.62 -10.71
N LYS A 4 -7.88 41.80 -11.63
CA LYS A 4 -9.31 41.74 -11.31
C LYS A 4 -9.96 40.37 -11.55
N HIS A 5 -9.22 39.38 -12.07
CA HIS A 5 -9.76 38.07 -12.45
C HIS A 5 -8.95 36.86 -11.96
N SER A 6 -8.01 37.04 -11.02
CA SER A 6 -7.17 35.96 -10.46
C SER A 6 -7.97 34.84 -9.80
N TRP A 7 -9.16 35.15 -9.27
CA TRP A 7 -10.08 34.18 -8.68
C TRP A 7 -10.54 33.09 -9.66
N ARG A 8 -10.48 33.35 -10.98
CA ARG A 8 -10.79 32.34 -12.01
C ARG A 8 -9.74 31.23 -12.10
N LEU A 9 -8.54 31.44 -11.57
CA LEU A 9 -7.49 30.42 -11.49
C LEU A 9 -7.61 29.56 -10.23
N TYR A 10 -8.44 29.95 -9.26
CA TYR A 10 -8.62 29.21 -8.02
C TYR A 10 -9.07 27.76 -8.22
N PRO A 11 -10.04 27.45 -9.12
CA PRO A 11 -10.43 26.06 -9.39
C PRO A 11 -9.27 25.23 -9.94
N LEU A 12 -8.41 25.81 -10.78
CA LEU A 12 -7.23 25.13 -11.31
C LEU A 12 -6.21 24.86 -10.18
N LEU A 13 -5.93 25.85 -9.34
CA LEU A 13 -5.03 25.68 -8.19
C LEU A 13 -5.54 24.62 -7.21
N LEU A 14 -6.85 24.54 -7.00
CA LEU A 14 -7.47 23.52 -6.15
C LEU A 14 -7.27 22.13 -6.74
N ILE A 15 -7.53 21.95 -8.03
CA ILE A 15 -7.30 20.67 -8.73
C ILE A 15 -5.83 20.26 -8.62
N PHE A 16 -4.90 21.17 -8.92
CA PHE A 16 -3.47 20.92 -8.77
C PHE A 16 -3.10 20.57 -7.33
N GLY A 17 -3.66 21.26 -6.35
CA GLY A 17 -3.45 20.99 -4.93
C GLY A 17 -3.88 19.57 -4.54
N VAL A 18 -5.03 19.11 -5.02
CA VAL A 18 -5.53 17.74 -4.78
C VAL A 18 -4.59 16.70 -5.39
N PHE A 19 -4.23 16.84 -6.66
CA PHE A 19 -3.30 15.91 -7.31
C PHE A 19 -1.93 15.88 -6.62
N PHE A 20 -1.42 17.06 -6.25
CA PHE A 20 -0.14 17.19 -5.57
C PHE A 20 -0.15 16.53 -4.19
N TYR A 21 -1.23 16.73 -3.43
CA TYR A 21 -1.43 16.08 -2.14
C TYR A 21 -1.41 14.55 -2.26
N PHE A 22 -2.20 13.98 -3.16
CA PHE A 22 -2.22 12.52 -3.37
C PHE A 22 -0.88 11.98 -3.86
N HIS A 23 -0.18 12.72 -4.73
CA HIS A 23 1.14 12.34 -5.20
C HIS A 23 2.16 12.26 -4.06
N ILE A 24 2.21 13.28 -3.19
CA ILE A 24 3.12 13.30 -2.03
C ILE A 24 2.78 12.18 -1.05
N THR A 25 1.50 12.04 -0.69
CA THR A 25 1.06 11.02 0.27
C THR A 25 1.37 9.62 -0.23
N GLY A 26 1.08 9.34 -1.51
CA GLY A 26 1.41 8.06 -2.13
C GLY A 26 2.91 7.79 -2.18
N LYS A 27 3.73 8.81 -2.49
CA LYS A 27 5.19 8.69 -2.47
C LYS A 27 5.70 8.38 -1.06
N ARG A 28 5.20 9.09 -0.04
CA ARG A 28 5.59 8.89 1.36
C ARG A 28 5.26 7.48 1.84
N LYS A 29 4.06 6.96 1.53
CA LYS A 29 3.66 5.60 1.89
C LYS A 29 4.53 4.53 1.24
N ARG A 30 4.88 4.69 -0.05
CA ARG A 30 5.82 3.78 -0.74
C ARG A 30 7.22 3.82 -0.14
N MET A 31 7.71 5.01 0.21
CA MET A 31 9.00 5.15 0.90
C MET A 31 8.96 4.51 2.28
N GLU A 32 7.88 4.71 3.04
CA GLU A 32 7.70 4.10 4.36
C GLU A 32 7.73 2.57 4.27
N PHE A 33 7.06 2.00 3.27
CA PHE A 33 7.15 0.56 3.00
C PHE A 33 8.58 0.15 2.65
N TYR A 34 9.23 0.84 1.72
CA TYR A 34 10.59 0.52 1.26
C TYR A 34 11.61 0.53 2.41
N GLU A 35 11.60 1.58 3.24
CA GLU A 35 12.60 1.80 4.31
C GLU A 35 12.39 0.88 5.51
N ARG A 36 11.15 0.55 5.88
CA ARG A 36 10.89 -0.26 7.09
C ARG A 36 11.19 -1.75 6.89
N ALA A 37 11.79 -2.38 7.89
CA ALA A 37 11.69 -3.82 8.06
C ALA A 37 10.28 -4.18 8.53
N ILE A 38 9.69 -5.23 7.97
CA ILE A 38 8.33 -5.68 8.29
C ILE A 38 8.38 -7.14 8.71
N ASN A 39 7.72 -7.45 9.82
CA ASN A 39 7.45 -8.82 10.25
C ASN A 39 6.11 -8.81 10.98
N GLU A 40 5.05 -8.75 10.19
CA GLU A 40 3.71 -8.45 10.68
C GLU A 40 2.70 -9.43 10.12
N LYS A 41 1.54 -9.52 10.77
CA LYS A 41 0.38 -10.26 10.25
C LYS A 41 -0.52 -9.32 9.48
N ILE A 42 -1.18 -9.89 8.49
CA ILE A 42 -2.30 -9.26 7.82
C ILE A 42 -3.54 -9.47 8.69
N ILE A 43 -4.10 -8.37 9.17
CA ILE A 43 -5.22 -8.39 10.12
C ILE A 43 -6.57 -8.19 9.46
N ASP A 44 -6.61 -7.55 8.28
CA ASP A 44 -7.84 -7.26 7.57
C ASP A 44 -7.61 -7.13 6.06
N SER A 45 -8.69 -7.16 5.30
CA SER A 45 -8.70 -6.94 3.85
C SER A 45 -9.96 -6.21 3.39
N ASN A 46 -9.84 -5.37 2.37
CA ASN A 46 -10.97 -4.65 1.78
C ASN A 46 -10.90 -4.70 0.25
N ASP A 47 -11.98 -5.12 -0.40
CA ASP A 47 -12.10 -5.28 -1.85
C ASP A 47 -13.11 -4.30 -2.49
N TRP A 48 -13.45 -3.18 -1.81
CA TRP A 48 -14.49 -2.25 -2.25
C TRP A 48 -14.31 -1.73 -3.70
N GLN A 49 -13.06 -1.63 -4.18
CA GLN A 49 -12.75 -1.19 -5.54
C GLN A 49 -12.99 -2.26 -6.60
N LYS A 50 -13.23 -3.53 -6.19
CA LYS A 50 -13.40 -4.74 -7.02
C LYS A 50 -12.25 -5.12 -7.95
N ARG A 51 -11.31 -4.19 -8.18
CA ARG A 51 -10.10 -4.36 -8.99
C ARG A 51 -8.86 -4.47 -8.14
N THR A 52 -8.92 -4.03 -6.90
CA THR A 52 -7.80 -4.03 -5.98
C THR A 52 -8.32 -4.49 -4.64
N ILE A 53 -7.58 -5.41 -4.03
CA ILE A 53 -7.79 -5.83 -2.65
C ILE A 53 -6.70 -5.16 -1.82
N THR A 54 -7.10 -4.34 -0.86
CA THR A 54 -6.19 -3.73 0.11
C THR A 54 -6.09 -4.65 1.31
N TYR A 55 -4.88 -5.09 1.66
CA TYR A 55 -4.57 -5.86 2.87
C TYR A 55 -3.92 -4.95 3.91
N TYR A 56 -4.39 -5.03 5.15
CA TYR A 56 -3.94 -4.18 6.26
C TYR A 56 -3.02 -4.96 7.19
N LEU A 57 -1.86 -4.37 7.49
CA LEU A 57 -0.90 -4.89 8.46
C LEU A 57 -1.14 -4.28 9.86
N GLU A 58 -0.64 -4.95 10.90
CA GLU A 58 -0.77 -4.50 12.30
C GLU A 58 -0.24 -3.08 12.54
N SER A 59 0.81 -2.66 11.83
CA SER A 59 1.35 -1.29 11.92
C SER A 59 0.48 -0.20 11.28
N GLY A 60 -0.58 -0.57 10.56
CA GLY A 60 -1.36 0.33 9.71
C GLY A 60 -0.74 0.59 8.34
N LEU A 61 0.27 -0.19 7.95
CA LEU A 61 0.71 -0.28 6.55
C LEU A 61 -0.30 -1.07 5.73
N GLU A 62 -0.36 -0.76 4.43
CA GLU A 62 -1.32 -1.32 3.50
C GLU A 62 -0.60 -1.85 2.27
N ILE A 63 -1.09 -2.99 1.75
CA ILE A 63 -0.63 -3.55 0.48
C ILE A 63 -1.82 -3.73 -0.44
N ASN A 64 -1.69 -3.20 -1.64
CA ASN A 64 -2.72 -3.27 -2.66
C ASN A 64 -2.35 -4.39 -3.63
N CYS A 65 -3.17 -5.44 -3.66
CA CYS A 65 -3.06 -6.52 -4.62
C CYS A 65 -4.05 -6.27 -5.76
N THR A 66 -3.54 -6.20 -6.97
CA THR A 66 -4.29 -6.14 -8.22
C THR A 66 -4.45 -7.55 -8.81
N PRO A 67 -5.27 -7.74 -9.86
CA PRO A 67 -5.53 -9.06 -10.42
C PRO A 67 -4.32 -9.63 -11.17
N VAL A 68 -3.33 -8.81 -11.50
CA VAL A 68 -2.10 -9.22 -12.22
C VAL A 68 -0.96 -9.65 -11.28
N ASP A 69 -1.08 -9.35 -9.98
CA ASP A 69 -0.01 -9.58 -9.03
C ASP A 69 0.13 -11.07 -8.65
N HIS A 70 -0.96 -11.84 -8.72
CA HIS A 70 -0.99 -13.28 -8.44
C HIS A 70 -0.38 -13.70 -7.07
N TRP A 71 -0.33 -12.80 -6.08
CA TRP A 71 0.32 -13.03 -4.78
C TRP A 71 -0.45 -13.95 -3.83
N ASN A 72 -1.74 -14.24 -4.09
CA ASN A 72 -2.60 -15.12 -3.27
C ASN A 72 -2.46 -14.87 -1.75
N ILE A 73 -2.68 -13.63 -1.34
CA ILE A 73 -2.55 -13.17 0.04
C ILE A 73 -3.88 -13.35 0.76
N ASN A 74 -3.87 -13.79 2.03
CA ASN A 74 -5.07 -13.91 2.85
C ASN A 74 -4.89 -13.23 4.23
N VAL A 75 -6.00 -12.86 4.86
CA VAL A 75 -6.00 -12.46 6.28
C VAL A 75 -5.45 -13.60 7.14
N GLY A 76 -4.57 -13.26 8.09
CA GLY A 76 -3.85 -14.21 8.95
C GLY A 76 -2.49 -14.65 8.41
N ASP A 77 -2.18 -14.41 7.13
CA ASP A 77 -0.84 -14.57 6.58
C ASP A 77 0.13 -13.57 7.23
N SER A 78 1.41 -13.91 7.26
CA SER A 78 2.46 -13.02 7.73
C SER A 78 3.27 -12.48 6.56
N LEU A 79 3.56 -11.19 6.60
CA LEU A 79 4.42 -10.52 5.65
C LEU A 79 5.75 -10.19 6.31
N VAL A 80 6.83 -10.65 5.68
CA VAL A 80 8.19 -10.46 6.17
C VAL A 80 9.03 -9.79 5.09
N LYS A 81 9.76 -8.75 5.47
CA LYS A 81 10.63 -7.98 4.59
C LYS A 81 11.75 -7.34 5.39
N THR A 82 12.92 -7.22 4.77
CA THR A 82 14.05 -6.44 5.30
C THR A 82 13.90 -4.95 4.97
N GLU A 83 14.61 -4.09 5.68
CA GLU A 83 14.68 -2.67 5.34
C GLU A 83 15.26 -2.41 3.94
N ASN A 84 14.98 -1.22 3.40
CA ASN A 84 15.50 -0.71 2.13
C ASN A 84 15.31 -1.63 0.91
N THR A 85 14.15 -2.28 0.82
CA THR A 85 13.77 -3.10 -0.33
C THR A 85 12.26 -3.08 -0.51
N ALA A 86 11.79 -3.26 -1.75
CA ALA A 86 10.38 -3.51 -2.06
C ALA A 86 10.05 -5.01 -2.02
N LEU A 87 11.06 -5.88 -1.96
CA LEU A 87 10.88 -7.32 -1.90
C LEU A 87 10.31 -7.75 -0.54
N PHE A 88 9.24 -8.51 -0.57
CA PHE A 88 8.62 -9.09 0.61
C PHE A 88 8.32 -10.56 0.42
N THR A 89 8.19 -11.28 1.53
CA THR A 89 7.88 -12.71 1.57
C THR A 89 6.61 -12.92 2.33
N ILE A 90 5.70 -13.70 1.76
CA ILE A 90 4.48 -14.12 2.43
C ILE A 90 4.73 -15.48 3.08
N TYR A 91 4.30 -15.61 4.32
CA TYR A 91 4.26 -16.85 5.08
C TYR A 91 2.81 -17.20 5.41
N LYS A 92 2.45 -18.45 5.15
CA LYS A 92 1.10 -18.98 5.40
C LYS A 92 1.11 -19.88 6.62
N LYS A 93 0.02 -19.88 7.38
CA LYS A 93 -0.14 -20.73 8.56
C LYS A 93 -0.77 -22.07 8.16
N ASN A 94 -0.14 -23.18 8.54
CA ASN A 94 -0.71 -24.52 8.34
C ASN A 94 -1.76 -24.85 9.42
N THR A 95 -2.36 -26.04 9.34
CA THR A 95 -3.37 -26.52 10.30
C THR A 95 -2.83 -26.72 11.72
N GLU A 96 -1.53 -26.91 11.88
CA GLU A 96 -0.84 -27.05 13.17
C GLU A 96 -0.43 -25.69 13.76
N GLY A 97 -0.66 -24.61 13.00
CA GLY A 97 -0.35 -23.26 13.40
C GLY A 97 1.08 -22.80 13.12
N VAL A 98 1.86 -23.59 12.38
CA VAL A 98 3.23 -23.29 11.96
C VAL A 98 3.19 -22.49 10.65
N TYR A 99 3.99 -21.43 10.59
CA TYR A 99 4.14 -20.61 9.39
C TYR A 99 5.17 -21.23 8.45
N PHE A 100 4.82 -21.35 7.17
CA PHE A 100 5.71 -21.79 6.09
C PHE A 100 5.83 -20.71 5.03
N ARG A 101 7.01 -20.62 4.39
CA ARG A 101 7.26 -19.66 3.31
C ARG A 101 6.41 -20.02 2.09
N TYR A 102 5.56 -19.09 1.66
CA TYR A 102 4.74 -19.24 0.46
C TYR A 102 5.47 -18.76 -0.79
N GLY A 103 6.00 -17.54 -0.75
CA GLY A 103 6.66 -16.94 -1.91
C GLY A 103 7.25 -15.57 -1.58
N SER A 104 8.15 -15.11 -2.45
CA SER A 104 8.69 -13.75 -2.39
C SER A 104 8.21 -12.97 -3.62
N PHE A 105 7.87 -11.71 -3.40
CA PHE A 105 7.23 -10.83 -4.37
C PHE A 105 7.87 -9.45 -4.31
N ASP A 106 7.59 -8.64 -5.33
CA ASP A 106 8.02 -7.25 -5.42
C ASP A 106 6.78 -6.36 -5.60
N LEU A 107 6.87 -5.11 -5.15
CA LEU A 107 5.74 -4.18 -5.02
C LEU A 107 5.73 -3.07 -6.08
#